data_AF-A0A6I3U6J1-F1
#
_entry.id   AF-A0A6I3U6J1-F1
#
_cell.length_a   1.000
_cell.length_b   1.000
_cell.length_c   1.000
_cell.angle_alpha   90.00
_cell.angle_beta   90.00
_cell.angle_gamma   90.00
#
_symmetry.space_group_name_H-M   'P 1'
#
loop_
_entity.id
_entity.type
_entity.pdbx_description
1 polymer ?
#
loop_
_entity_poly.entity_id
_entity_poly.type
_entity_poly.pdbx_seq_one_letter_code
_entity_poly.pdbx_strand_id
1 'polypeptide(L)'
;LYRGYAAIVAGEEFPASEFEPQYCLATSRRANANYVYSEEVLLAKYSQQFKVKKIMPAAFAELQGDILYMLTTPSREELDQM
;
A
#
# COMPACT_ATOMS: atom_id res chain seq x y z
N LEU A 1 6.51 -12.32 13.53
CA LEU A 1 5.34 -13.11 13.05
C LEU A 1 5.28 -14.51 13.64
N TYR A 2 6.20 -15.43 13.35
CA TYR A 2 6.10 -16.84 13.83
C TYR A 2 5.96 -16.98 15.36
N ARG A 3 6.71 -16.18 16.13
CA ARG A 3 6.59 -16.12 17.59
C ARG A 3 5.17 -15.75 18.06
N GLY A 4 4.52 -14.80 17.38
CA GLY A 4 3.17 -14.37 17.75
C GLY A 4 2.11 -15.42 17.43
N TYR A 5 2.26 -16.16 16.31
CA TYR A 5 1.38 -17.30 16.04
C TYR A 5 1.55 -18.42 17.06
N ALA A 6 2.79 -18.73 17.46
CA ALA A 6 3.05 -19.72 18.50
C ALA A 6 2.42 -19.32 19.84
N ALA A 7 2.47 -18.04 20.22
CA ALA A 7 1.82 -17.51 21.44
C ALA A 7 0.30 -17.74 21.41
N ILE A 8 -0.38 -17.39 20.30
CA ILE A 8 -1.82 -17.63 20.16
C ILE A 8 -2.16 -19.12 20.30
N VAL A 9 -1.39 -20.01 19.66
CA VAL A 9 -1.60 -21.46 19.76
C VAL A 9 -1.40 -21.96 21.19
N ALA A 10 -0.51 -21.34 21.96
CA ALA A 10 -0.27 -21.63 23.37
C ALA A 10 -1.33 -21.00 24.32
N GLY A 11 -2.29 -20.24 23.81
CA GLY A 11 -3.29 -19.52 24.61
C GLY A 11 -2.79 -18.20 25.20
N GLU A 12 -1.64 -17.71 24.75
CA GLU A 12 -1.05 -16.42 25.13
C GLU A 12 -1.50 -15.31 24.15
N GLU A 13 -1.31 -14.06 24.57
CA GLU A 13 -1.58 -12.90 23.72
C GLU A 13 -0.55 -12.74 22.59
N PHE A 14 -0.98 -12.13 21.48
CA PHE A 14 -0.06 -11.78 20.41
C PHE A 14 0.87 -10.64 20.87
N PRO A 15 2.20 -10.75 20.71
CA PRO A 15 3.13 -9.75 21.19
C PRO A 15 2.91 -8.42 20.49
N ALA A 16 2.99 -7.32 21.25
CA ALA A 16 2.94 -5.97 20.70
C ALA A 16 4.07 -5.76 19.67
N SER A 17 3.75 -5.02 18.60
CA SER A 17 4.74 -4.62 17.60
C SER A 17 5.72 -3.63 18.21
N GLU A 18 7.02 -3.85 18.00
CA GLU A 18 8.08 -2.86 18.32
C GLU A 18 8.17 -1.75 17.25
N PHE A 19 7.42 -1.89 16.15
CA PHE A 19 7.41 -0.93 15.05
C PHE A 19 6.21 0.00 15.14
N GLU A 20 6.46 1.29 14.89
CA GLU A 20 5.41 2.29 14.73
C GLU A 20 4.40 1.87 13.65
N PRO A 21 3.09 2.02 13.89
CA PRO A 21 2.07 1.70 12.91
C PRO A 21 2.28 2.50 11.63
N GLN A 22 2.25 1.82 10.49
CA GLN A 22 2.21 2.47 9.18
C GLN A 22 0.93 2.04 8.48
N TYR A 23 0.28 3.02 7.86
CA TYR A 23 -0.86 2.82 6.99
C TYR A 23 -0.36 2.74 5.55
N CYS A 24 -0.91 1.80 4.78
CA CYS A 24 -0.57 1.62 3.37
C CYS A 24 -1.78 1.93 2.51
N LEU A 25 -1.61 2.84 1.56
CA LEU A 25 -2.53 3.06 0.44
C LEU A 25 -2.04 2.24 -0.75
N ALA A 26 -2.83 1.23 -1.12
CA ALA A 26 -2.65 0.48 -2.35
C ALA A 26 -3.66 0.97 -3.38
N THR A 27 -3.19 1.59 -4.45
CA THR A 27 -4.05 2.12 -5.53
C THR A 27 -3.54 1.70 -6.90
N SER A 28 -4.46 1.46 -7.83
CA SER A 28 -4.14 0.94 -9.15
C SER A 28 -4.55 1.90 -10.27
N ARG A 29 -3.79 1.90 -11.35
CA ARG A 29 -4.13 2.61 -12.60
C ARG A 29 -4.15 1.67 -13.79
N ARG A 30 -4.99 2.00 -14.77
CA ARG A 30 -5.03 1.35 -16.08
C ARG A 30 -4.26 2.17 -17.11
N ALA A 31 -3.53 1.50 -17.99
CA ALA A 31 -2.72 2.16 -19.01
C ALA A 31 -3.57 2.83 -20.10
N ASN A 32 -4.78 2.32 -20.34
CA ASN A 32 -5.70 2.80 -21.38
C ASN A 32 -6.76 3.79 -20.87
N ALA A 33 -6.67 4.24 -19.62
CA ALA A 33 -7.65 5.14 -19.02
C ALA A 33 -7.10 6.58 -18.91
N ASN A 34 -7.97 7.55 -19.18
CA ASN A 34 -7.64 8.96 -19.02
C ASN A 34 -7.98 9.41 -17.59
N TYR A 35 -6.93 9.70 -16.81
CA TYR A 35 -7.06 10.21 -15.45
C TYR A 35 -6.94 11.73 -15.44
N VAL A 36 -7.61 12.38 -14.47
CA VAL A 36 -7.56 13.84 -14.27
C VAL A 36 -6.13 14.33 -13.98
N TYR A 37 -5.36 13.55 -13.24
CA TYR A 37 -3.97 13.88 -12.90
C TYR A 37 -2.99 12.94 -13.61
N SER A 38 -1.89 13.51 -14.12
CA SER A 38 -0.80 12.70 -14.67
C SER A 38 -0.10 11.91 -13.56
N GLU A 39 0.57 10.83 -13.94
CA GLU A 39 1.38 10.05 -13.00
C GLU A 39 2.49 10.89 -12.37
N GLU A 40 3.17 11.72 -13.15
CA GLU A 40 4.29 12.53 -12.67
C GLU A 40 3.86 13.51 -11.58
N VAL A 41 2.68 14.14 -11.72
CA VAL A 41 2.15 15.08 -10.72
C VAL A 41 1.87 14.37 -9.40
N LEU A 42 1.28 13.17 -9.44
CA LEU A 42 0.98 12.40 -8.24
C LEU A 42 2.25 11.87 -7.56
N LEU A 43 3.21 11.37 -8.33
CA LEU A 43 4.49 10.91 -7.80
C LEU A 43 5.31 12.05 -7.21
N ALA A 44 5.26 13.25 -7.79
CA ALA A 44 5.91 14.43 -7.22
C ALA A 44 5.25 14.83 -5.89
N LYS A 45 3.91 14.91 -5.85
CA LYS A 45 3.13 15.29 -4.67
C LYS A 45 3.37 14.34 -3.49
N TYR A 46 3.40 13.04 -3.75
CA TYR A 46 3.50 12.00 -2.71
C TYR A 46 4.85 11.26 -2.71
N SER A 47 5.90 11.93 -3.19
CA SER A 47 7.24 11.33 -3.35
C SER A 47 7.82 10.75 -2.06
N GLN A 48 7.50 11.34 -0.90
CA GLN A 48 7.97 10.88 0.40
C GLN A 48 7.25 9.60 0.87
N GLN A 49 5.95 9.51 0.59
CA GLN A 49 5.10 8.39 0.95
C GLN A 49 5.25 7.24 -0.04
N PHE A 50 5.73 7.51 -1.26
CA PHE A 50 5.87 6.52 -2.31
C PHE A 50 6.87 5.42 -1.97
N LYS A 51 6.43 4.15 -2.03
CA LYS A 51 7.30 3.00 -1.78
C LYS A 51 7.54 2.15 -3.02
N VAL A 52 6.49 1.84 -3.78
CA VAL A 52 6.59 0.90 -4.90
C VAL A 52 5.65 1.28 -6.03
N LYS A 53 6.18 1.20 -7.27
CA LYS A 53 5.44 1.04 -8.51
C LYS A 53 5.61 -0.40 -8.99
N LYS A 54 4.51 -1.11 -9.24
CA LYS A 54 4.56 -2.48 -9.77
C LYS A 54 3.67 -2.60 -10.99
N ILE A 55 4.24 -3.03 -12.11
CA ILE A 55 3.46 -3.39 -13.30
C ILE A 55 2.82 -4.75 -13.04
N MET A 56 1.50 -4.84 -13.23
CA MET A 56 0.76 -6.07 -13.05
C MET A 56 0.95 -6.99 -14.26
N PRO A 57 1.17 -8.30 -14.04
CA PRO A 57 1.13 -9.25 -15.13
C PRO A 57 -0.22 -9.20 -15.85
N ALA A 58 -0.23 -9.38 -17.17
CA ALA A 58 -1.44 -9.26 -18.00
C ALA A 58 -2.60 -10.13 -17.50
N ALA A 59 -2.32 -11.32 -16.97
CA ALA A 59 -3.31 -12.23 -16.40
C ALA A 59 -4.10 -11.63 -15.21
N PHE A 60 -3.54 -10.63 -14.52
CA PHE A 60 -4.17 -9.98 -13.36
C PHE A 60 -4.59 -8.53 -13.64
N ALA A 61 -4.10 -7.93 -14.73
CA ALA A 61 -4.32 -6.53 -15.05
C ALA A 61 -5.80 -6.19 -15.30
N GLU A 62 -6.56 -7.14 -15.83
CA GLU A 62 -8.00 -6.95 -16.05
C GLU A 62 -8.74 -6.66 -14.74
N LEU A 63 -8.40 -7.36 -13.66
CA LEU A 63 -9.03 -7.19 -12.34
C LEU A 63 -8.38 -6.08 -11.51
N GLN A 64 -7.05 -6.03 -11.49
CA GLN A 64 -6.29 -5.21 -10.53
C GLN A 64 -5.73 -3.92 -11.12
N GLY A 65 -5.98 -3.64 -12.40
CA GLY A 65 -5.33 -2.56 -13.14
C GLY A 65 -3.91 -2.93 -13.59
N ASP A 66 -3.36 -2.14 -14.51
CA ASP A 66 -2.06 -2.42 -15.14
C ASP A 66 -0.88 -2.04 -14.25
N ILE A 67 -1.06 -1.05 -13.38
CA ILE A 67 -0.01 -0.53 -12.50
C ILE A 67 -0.55 -0.38 -11.09
N LEU A 68 0.13 -0.99 -10.12
CA LEU A 68 -0.12 -0.84 -8.69
C LEU A 68 0.89 0.14 -8.08
N TYR A 69 0.38 1.07 -7.29
CA TYR A 69 1.17 1.98 -6.46
C TYR A 69 0.92 1.65 -4.99
N MET A 70 2.01 1.64 -4.22
CA MET A 70 1.95 1.52 -2.77
C MET A 70 2.60 2.74 -2.15
N LEU A 71 1.82 3.44 -1.33
CA LEU A 71 2.25 4.59 -0.55
C LEU A 71 2.04 4.30 0.93
N THR A 72 2.93 4.77 1.78
CA THR A 72 2.84 4.56 3.22
C THR A 72 2.93 5.86 3.98
N THR A 73 2.09 6.01 5.01
CA THR A 73 2.12 7.13 5.95
C THR A 73 1.97 6.62 7.39
N PRO A 74 2.62 7.24 8.38
CA PRO A 74 2.37 6.95 9.80
C PRO A 74 1.02 7.51 10.29
N SER A 75 0.37 8.42 9.55
CA SER A 75 -0.86 9.10 9.97
C SER A 75 -2.09 8.58 9.24
N ARG A 76 -3.13 8.23 10.00
CA ARG A 76 -4.42 7.84 9.42
C ARG A 76 -5.12 9.03 8.76
N GLU A 77 -5.02 10.21 9.35
CA GLU A 77 -5.63 11.43 8.80
C GLU A 77 -5.00 11.82 7.46
N GLU A 78 -3.68 11.63 7.32
CA GLU A 78 -2.98 11.86 6.05
C GLU A 78 -3.46 10.85 5.00
N LEU A 79 -3.59 9.57 5.35
CA LEU A 79 -4.11 8.53 4.46
C LEU A 79 -5.49 8.91 3.88
N ASP A 80 -6.38 9.45 4.70
CA ASP A 80 -7.74 9.80 4.28
C ASP A 80 -7.78 11.04 3.36
N GLN A 81 -6.69 11.84 3.33
CA GLN A 81 -6.54 13.02 2.47
C GLN A 81 -5.75 12.75 1.18
N MET A 82 -5.12 11.57 1.06
CA MET A 82 -4.30 11.17 -0.08
C MET A 82 -5.12 10.77 -1.30
#